data_AF-A0A7S3THV7-F1
#
_entry.id   AF-A0A7S3THV7-F1
#
_cell.length_a   1.000
_cell.length_b   1.000
_cell.length_c   1.000
_cell.angle_alpha   90.00
_cell.angle_beta   90.00
_cell.angle_gamma   90.00
#
_symmetry.space_group_name_H-M   'P 1'
#
loop_
_entity.id
_entity.type
_entity.pdbx_description
1 polymer ?
#
loop_
_entity_poly.entity_id
_entity_poly.type
_entity_poly.pdbx_seq_one_letter_code
_entity_poly.pdbx_strand_id
1 'polypeptide(L)'
;HARLGLILCNTAGVLEEPAEYAAPRMLVRDATLRGEHAAPFAPVPLFGQPALDAFGAALVAALFPRVPALLDGIYGDRPANADEALAFAITQGACSPGAANVIGSGQKLATNRPLNEVLDGEAGGFGGPVLVPQGMNDKVSGPARASERADAFERLRPGVKVCRLEAGGHCPQDDAPEAVAAAILEF
;
A
#
# COMPACT_ATOMS: atom_id res chain seq x y z
N HIS A 1 12.21 25.87 -11.70
CA HIS A 1 11.95 24.46 -12.05
C HIS A 1 11.13 23.84 -10.94
N ALA A 2 9.88 23.46 -11.21
CA ALA A 2 9.08 22.71 -10.24
C ALA A 2 9.77 21.35 -10.01
N ARG A 3 10.16 21.05 -8.77
CA ARG A 3 10.67 19.72 -8.42
C ARG A 3 9.46 18.78 -8.39
N LEU A 4 9.50 17.69 -9.14
CA LEU A 4 8.47 16.65 -9.09
C LEU A 4 8.41 16.11 -7.65
N GLY A 5 7.24 16.21 -7.01
CA GLY A 5 6.97 15.65 -5.68
C GLY A 5 6.17 14.37 -5.77
N LEU A 6 6.29 13.52 -4.75
CA LEU A 6 5.52 12.29 -4.61
C LEU A 6 4.47 12.47 -3.50
N ILE A 7 3.23 12.05 -3.75
CA ILE A 7 2.17 12.06 -2.74
C ILE A 7 1.79 10.61 -2.44
N LEU A 8 1.89 10.22 -1.17
CA LEU A 8 1.60 8.87 -0.69
C LEU A 8 0.40 8.91 0.26
N CYS A 9 -0.81 8.79 -0.29
CA CYS A 9 -2.03 8.72 0.51
C CYS A 9 -2.09 7.39 1.24
N ASN A 10 -2.02 7.44 2.57
CA ASN A 10 -2.21 6.30 3.46
C ASN A 10 -1.47 4.99 3.06
N THR A 11 -0.24 5.10 2.53
CA THR A 11 0.48 3.94 1.98
C THR A 11 0.88 2.88 3.02
N ALA A 12 0.66 1.59 2.70
CA ALA A 12 0.86 0.45 3.62
C ALA A 12 2.22 -0.27 3.48
N GLY A 13 3.23 0.39 2.90
CA GLY A 13 4.56 -0.20 2.75
C GLY A 13 5.26 -0.45 4.10
N VAL A 14 6.23 -1.37 4.11
CA VAL A 14 7.05 -1.65 5.29
C VAL A 14 7.99 -0.47 5.53
N LEU A 15 8.02 0.04 6.75
CA LEU A 15 8.99 1.02 7.22
C LEU A 15 9.77 0.39 8.36
N GLU A 16 11.08 0.34 8.21
CA GLU A 16 12.01 -0.07 9.26
C GLU A 16 12.49 1.18 10.01
N GLU A 17 12.89 1.01 11.27
CA GLU A 17 13.48 2.13 12.01
C GLU A 17 14.76 2.60 11.30
N PRO A 18 14.96 3.92 11.08
CA PRO A 18 16.11 4.42 10.32
C PRO A 18 17.47 3.97 10.84
N ALA A 19 17.58 3.69 12.14
CA ALA A 19 18.80 3.18 12.77
C ALA A 19 19.05 1.68 12.52
N GLU A 20 18.01 0.92 12.20
CA GLU A 20 18.06 -0.52 11.95
C GLU A 20 18.14 -0.83 10.45
N TYR A 21 17.66 0.09 9.60
CA TYR A 21 17.66 -0.08 8.16
C TYR A 21 19.09 -0.02 7.58
N ALA A 22 19.48 -1.07 6.87
CA ALA A 22 20.72 -1.11 6.11
C ALA A 22 20.43 -1.07 4.61
N ALA A 23 20.84 0.02 3.95
CA ALA A 23 20.68 0.17 2.52
C ALA A 23 21.38 -0.98 1.74
N PRO A 24 20.73 -1.50 0.68
CA PRO A 24 21.32 -2.56 -0.12
C PRO A 24 22.60 -2.08 -0.81
N ARG A 25 23.63 -2.94 -0.84
CA ARG A 25 24.92 -2.63 -1.48
C ARG A 25 24.88 -2.62 -3.01
N MET A 26 23.76 -3.04 -3.60
CA MET A 26 23.58 -3.18 -5.04
C MET A 26 22.15 -2.79 -5.43
N LEU A 27 22.02 -2.06 -6.53
CA LEU A 27 20.72 -1.75 -7.12
C LEU A 27 20.04 -3.04 -7.61
N VAL A 28 18.72 -3.10 -7.49
CA VAL A 28 17.90 -4.21 -8.01
C VAL A 28 18.21 -4.46 -9.48
N ARG A 29 18.29 -3.41 -10.29
CA ARG A 29 18.63 -3.52 -11.72
C ARG A 29 19.93 -4.28 -11.93
N ASP A 30 20.96 -3.94 -11.17
CA ASP A 30 22.30 -4.51 -11.38
C ASP A 30 22.35 -5.95 -10.87
N ALA A 31 21.67 -6.26 -9.75
CA ALA A 31 21.49 -7.63 -9.28
C ALA A 31 20.70 -8.49 -10.29
N THR A 32 19.70 -7.92 -10.95
CA THR A 32 18.94 -8.59 -12.03
C THR A 32 19.83 -8.89 -13.23
N LEU A 33 20.59 -7.89 -13.69
CA LEU A 33 21.47 -8.06 -14.84
C LEU A 33 22.60 -9.08 -14.58
N ARG A 34 23.00 -9.24 -13.32
CA ARG A 34 24.03 -10.22 -12.90
C ARG A 34 23.47 -11.59 -12.52
N GLY A 35 22.15 -11.74 -12.47
CA GLY A 35 21.51 -12.98 -12.00
C GLY A 35 21.73 -13.26 -10.51
N GLU A 36 22.02 -12.23 -9.71
CA GLU A 36 22.33 -12.33 -8.28
C GLU A 36 21.09 -12.13 -7.37
N HIS A 37 19.88 -12.07 -7.94
CA HIS A 37 18.66 -12.01 -7.13
C HIS A 37 18.36 -13.33 -6.44
N ALA A 38 17.80 -13.24 -5.22
CA ALA A 38 17.14 -14.37 -4.58
C ALA A 38 16.10 -14.96 -5.54
N ALA A 39 16.09 -16.30 -5.69
CA ALA A 39 15.25 -17.01 -6.64
C ALA A 39 13.80 -16.48 -6.58
N PRO A 40 13.34 -15.71 -7.58
CA PRO A 40 12.18 -14.84 -7.39
C PRO A 40 10.83 -15.55 -7.51
N PHE A 41 10.84 -16.87 -7.75
CA PHE A 41 9.64 -17.63 -8.02
C PHE A 41 9.84 -19.03 -7.48
N ALA A 42 9.23 -19.35 -6.35
CA ALA A 42 9.04 -20.75 -6.01
C ALA A 42 8.19 -21.36 -7.14
N PRO A 43 8.68 -22.37 -7.89
CA PRO A 43 7.84 -23.04 -8.85
C PRO A 43 6.63 -23.58 -8.09
N VAL A 44 5.44 -23.32 -8.64
CA VAL A 44 4.24 -23.96 -8.13
C VAL A 44 4.52 -25.45 -8.18
N PRO A 45 4.44 -26.21 -7.08
CA PRO A 45 4.58 -27.65 -7.16
C PRO A 45 3.64 -28.16 -8.25
N LEU A 46 4.01 -29.20 -8.99
CA LEU A 46 3.32 -29.66 -10.21
C LEU A 46 1.80 -29.90 -10.01
N PHE A 47 1.34 -30.03 -8.75
CA PHE A 47 -0.04 -30.22 -8.31
C PHE A 47 -0.69 -28.98 -7.64
N GLY A 48 0.00 -27.84 -7.58
CA GLY A 48 -0.33 -26.70 -6.71
C GLY A 48 -1.15 -25.58 -7.35
N GLN A 49 -1.20 -25.45 -8.68
CA GLN A 49 -2.00 -24.40 -9.31
C GLN A 49 -3.51 -24.60 -9.08
N PRO A 50 -4.07 -25.82 -9.21
CA PRO A 50 -5.47 -26.07 -8.88
C PRO A 50 -5.81 -25.80 -7.40
N ALA A 51 -4.87 -26.07 -6.49
CA ALA A 51 -5.05 -25.78 -5.06
C ALA A 51 -5.05 -24.27 -4.78
N LEU A 52 -4.17 -23.50 -5.44
CA LEU A 52 -4.15 -22.03 -5.38
C LEU A 52 -5.43 -21.43 -5.99
N ASP A 53 -5.91 -21.98 -7.10
CA ASP A 53 -7.14 -21.54 -7.75
C ASP A 53 -8.36 -21.83 -6.85
N ALA A 54 -8.40 -23.00 -6.21
CA ALA A 54 -9.44 -23.36 -5.24
C ALA A 54 -9.40 -22.46 -3.99
N PHE A 55 -8.21 -22.16 -3.47
CA PHE A 55 -8.05 -21.22 -2.35
C PHE A 55 -8.51 -19.80 -2.72
N GLY A 56 -8.11 -19.30 -3.89
CA GLY A 56 -8.55 -18.01 -4.40
C GLY A 56 -10.06 -17.95 -4.61
N ALA A 57 -10.66 -19.01 -5.18
CA ALA A 57 -12.11 -19.13 -5.33
C ALA A 57 -12.84 -19.16 -3.98
N ALA A 58 -12.30 -19.87 -2.98
CA ALA A 58 -12.87 -19.91 -1.63
C ALA A 58 -12.81 -18.53 -0.93
N LEU A 59 -11.71 -17.80 -1.06
CA LEU A 59 -11.57 -16.43 -0.56
C LEU A 59 -12.57 -15.48 -1.23
N VAL A 60 -12.69 -15.55 -2.55
CA VAL A 60 -13.68 -14.78 -3.32
C VAL A 60 -15.09 -15.08 -2.80
N ALA A 61 -15.47 -16.36 -2.69
CA ALA A 61 -16.78 -16.75 -2.19
C ALA A 61 -17.07 -16.27 -0.76
N ALA A 62 -16.04 -16.22 0.11
CA ALA A 62 -16.18 -15.77 1.49
C ALA A 62 -16.23 -14.25 1.66
N LEU A 63 -15.44 -13.51 0.88
CA LEU A 63 -15.28 -12.05 1.02
C LEU A 63 -16.34 -11.26 0.27
N PHE A 64 -16.77 -11.72 -0.92
CA PHE A 64 -17.59 -10.93 -1.83
C PHE A 64 -18.97 -10.59 -1.27
N PRO A 65 -19.71 -11.53 -0.64
CA PRO A 65 -20.99 -11.20 -0.01
C PRO A 65 -20.84 -10.18 1.13
N ARG A 66 -19.62 -9.97 1.64
CA ARG A 66 -19.34 -9.09 2.78
C ARG A 66 -18.78 -7.73 2.34
N VAL A 67 -18.53 -7.51 1.05
CA VAL A 67 -17.96 -6.25 0.55
C VAL A 67 -18.73 -5.01 1.03
N PRO A 68 -20.08 -4.95 0.95
CA PRO A 68 -20.81 -3.79 1.47
C PRO A 68 -20.57 -3.56 2.97
N ALA A 69 -20.65 -4.62 3.78
CA ALA A 69 -20.40 -4.52 5.23
C ALA A 69 -18.95 -4.16 5.59
N LEU A 70 -17.99 -4.58 4.76
CA LEU A 70 -16.59 -4.19 4.91
C LEU A 70 -16.40 -2.70 4.56
N LEU A 71 -17.05 -2.23 3.50
CA LEU A 71 -17.02 -0.82 3.10
C LEU A 71 -17.64 0.08 4.16
N ASP A 72 -18.74 -0.33 4.81
CA ASP A 72 -19.33 0.39 5.95
C ASP A 72 -18.32 0.56 7.10
N GLY A 73 -17.50 -0.46 7.34
CA GLY A 73 -16.42 -0.40 8.32
C GLY A 73 -15.30 0.54 7.90
N ILE A 74 -14.85 0.43 6.64
CA ILE A 74 -13.74 1.21 6.07
C ILE A 74 -14.08 2.70 5.99
N TYR A 75 -15.26 3.02 5.44
CA TYR A 75 -15.76 4.37 5.20
C TYR A 75 -16.69 4.86 6.31
N GLY A 76 -16.60 4.30 7.52
CA GLY A 76 -17.59 4.57 8.56
C GLY A 76 -17.70 6.04 9.00
N ASP A 77 -16.74 6.90 8.64
CA ASP A 77 -16.81 8.35 8.89
C ASP A 77 -17.44 9.14 7.72
N ARG A 78 -17.46 8.55 6.52
CA ARG A 78 -18.12 9.07 5.32
C ARG A 78 -18.82 7.93 4.56
N PRO A 79 -19.88 7.33 5.12
CA PRO A 79 -20.54 6.17 4.51
C PRO A 79 -21.13 6.47 3.13
N ALA A 80 -21.42 7.75 2.83
CA ALA A 80 -21.86 8.18 1.50
C ALA A 80 -20.82 7.90 0.38
N ASN A 81 -19.55 7.75 0.72
CA ASN A 81 -18.48 7.40 -0.23
C ASN A 81 -18.42 5.90 -0.53
N ALA A 82 -18.98 5.06 0.36
CA ALA A 82 -19.16 3.63 0.14
C ALA A 82 -20.42 3.36 -0.70
N ASP A 83 -20.51 3.98 -1.87
CA ASP A 83 -21.69 3.87 -2.73
C ASP A 83 -21.74 2.53 -3.48
N GLU A 84 -22.90 2.27 -4.11
CA GLU A 84 -23.11 1.06 -4.90
C GLU A 84 -22.14 0.96 -6.09
N ALA A 85 -21.68 2.08 -6.64
CA ALA A 85 -20.74 2.10 -7.75
C ALA A 85 -19.35 1.64 -7.32
N LEU A 86 -18.88 2.06 -6.15
CA LEU A 86 -17.63 1.60 -5.55
C LEU A 86 -17.72 0.11 -5.19
N ALA A 87 -18.80 -0.31 -4.54
CA ALA A 87 -19.03 -1.72 -4.21
C ALA A 87 -19.06 -2.60 -5.47
N PHE A 88 -19.73 -2.14 -6.52
CA PHE A 88 -19.75 -2.81 -7.82
C PHE A 88 -18.36 -2.85 -8.46
N ALA A 89 -17.62 -1.74 -8.48
CA ALA A 89 -16.28 -1.68 -9.06
C ALA A 89 -15.29 -2.64 -8.37
N ILE A 90 -15.33 -2.71 -7.03
CA ILE A 90 -14.52 -3.66 -6.24
C ILE A 90 -14.92 -5.09 -6.59
N THR A 91 -16.22 -5.37 -6.62
CA THR A 91 -16.76 -6.70 -6.94
C THR A 91 -16.38 -7.14 -8.36
N GLN A 92 -16.50 -6.24 -9.33
CA GLN A 92 -16.11 -6.49 -10.72
C GLN A 92 -14.61 -6.75 -10.85
N GLY A 93 -13.78 -5.88 -10.25
CA GLY A 93 -12.32 -6.02 -10.29
C GLY A 93 -11.88 -7.37 -9.71
N ALA A 94 -12.47 -7.75 -8.57
CA ALA A 94 -12.13 -9.00 -7.92
C ALA A 94 -12.72 -10.24 -8.65
N CYS A 95 -13.76 -10.10 -9.47
CA CYS A 95 -14.28 -11.15 -10.36
C CYS A 95 -13.49 -11.30 -11.67
N SER A 96 -12.47 -10.46 -11.91
CA SER A 96 -11.70 -10.50 -13.16
C SER A 96 -10.99 -11.86 -13.34
N PRO A 97 -10.95 -12.41 -14.57
CA PRO A 97 -10.17 -13.62 -14.85
C PRO A 97 -8.72 -13.43 -14.40
N GLY A 98 -8.27 -14.24 -13.44
CA GLY A 98 -6.93 -14.12 -12.84
C GLY A 98 -6.88 -13.54 -11.43
N ALA A 99 -7.97 -13.00 -10.87
CA ALA A 99 -7.98 -12.44 -9.52
C ALA A 99 -7.59 -13.48 -8.44
N ALA A 100 -8.08 -14.72 -8.58
CA ALA A 100 -7.67 -15.85 -7.73
C ALA A 100 -6.16 -16.15 -7.84
N ASN A 101 -5.60 -16.01 -9.03
CA ASN A 101 -4.17 -16.22 -9.28
C ASN A 101 -3.32 -15.11 -8.66
N VAL A 102 -3.81 -13.86 -8.63
CA VAL A 102 -3.14 -12.74 -7.93
C VAL A 102 -3.10 -13.01 -6.43
N ILE A 103 -4.23 -13.40 -5.83
CA ILE A 103 -4.29 -13.75 -4.39
C ILE A 103 -3.34 -14.90 -4.07
N GLY A 104 -3.31 -15.95 -4.90
CA GLY A 104 -2.40 -17.08 -4.74
C GLY A 104 -0.93 -16.76 -5.10
N SER A 105 -0.68 -15.67 -5.83
CA SER A 105 0.68 -15.27 -6.22
C SER A 105 1.45 -14.59 -5.11
N GLY A 106 0.84 -14.21 -3.99
CA GLY A 106 1.55 -13.61 -2.85
C GLY A 106 2.70 -14.48 -2.34
N GLN A 107 2.58 -15.81 -2.43
CA GLN A 107 3.65 -16.77 -2.10
C GLN A 107 4.75 -16.88 -3.18
N LYS A 108 4.49 -16.34 -4.38
CA LYS A 108 5.38 -16.33 -5.54
C LYS A 108 6.12 -15.00 -5.70
N LEU A 109 5.76 -13.96 -4.94
CA LEU A 109 6.40 -12.66 -5.00
C LEU A 109 7.55 -12.60 -4.00
N ALA A 110 8.63 -11.93 -4.39
CA ALA A 110 9.70 -11.59 -3.47
C ALA A 110 9.16 -10.70 -2.34
N THR A 111 9.81 -10.74 -1.18
CA THR A 111 9.49 -9.86 -0.05
C THR A 111 9.48 -8.41 -0.51
N ASN A 112 8.46 -7.66 -0.08
CA ASN A 112 8.37 -6.23 -0.37
C ASN A 112 9.63 -5.51 0.12
N ARG A 113 10.19 -4.65 -0.73
CA ARG A 113 11.29 -3.77 -0.35
C ARG A 113 10.72 -2.69 0.59
N PRO A 114 11.41 -2.37 1.71
CA PRO A 114 10.93 -1.35 2.64
C PRO A 114 10.96 0.04 1.98
N LEU A 115 10.05 0.92 2.41
CA LEU A 115 9.96 2.30 1.93
C LEU A 115 11.20 3.13 2.26
N ASN A 116 11.97 2.73 3.27
CA ASN A 116 13.32 3.23 3.52
C ASN A 116 14.19 3.16 2.28
N GLU A 117 14.07 2.10 1.49
CA GLU A 117 14.82 1.96 0.26
C GLU A 117 14.16 2.69 -0.91
N VAL A 118 12.85 2.47 -1.09
CA VAL A 118 12.11 2.96 -2.25
C VAL A 118 12.09 4.49 -2.28
N LEU A 119 12.15 5.12 -1.12
CA LEU A 119 12.18 6.57 -0.96
C LEU A 119 13.58 7.11 -0.64
N ASP A 120 14.64 6.31 -0.75
CA ASP A 120 16.01 6.78 -0.56
C ASP A 120 16.70 7.05 -1.90
N GLY A 121 16.96 8.33 -2.18
CA GLY A 121 17.66 8.76 -3.39
C GLY A 121 19.11 8.26 -3.48
N GLU A 122 19.77 8.02 -2.36
CA GLU A 122 21.16 7.53 -2.33
C GLU A 122 21.21 6.03 -2.66
N ALA A 123 20.20 5.26 -2.22
CA ALA A 123 20.00 3.85 -2.58
C ALA A 123 19.37 3.64 -3.98
N GLY A 124 19.18 4.69 -4.77
CA GLY A 124 18.60 4.63 -6.11
C GLY A 124 17.07 4.61 -6.16
N GLY A 125 16.41 4.87 -5.03
CA GLY A 125 14.99 5.17 -4.92
C GLY A 125 14.65 6.64 -5.19
N PHE A 126 13.45 7.06 -4.81
CA PHE A 126 12.97 8.42 -5.01
C PHE A 126 13.49 9.37 -3.91
N GLY A 127 14.50 10.19 -4.23
CA GLY A 127 15.07 11.18 -3.31
C GLY A 127 14.35 12.54 -3.25
N GLY A 128 13.29 12.73 -4.04
CA GLY A 128 12.56 14.01 -4.11
C GLY A 128 11.70 14.31 -2.88
N PRO A 129 11.01 15.47 -2.85
CA PRO A 129 10.03 15.80 -1.82
C PRO A 129 8.88 14.79 -1.79
N VAL A 130 8.49 14.33 -0.61
CA VAL A 130 7.36 13.40 -0.39
C VAL A 130 6.35 14.03 0.56
N LEU A 131 5.08 14.05 0.17
CA LEU A 131 3.95 14.35 1.04
C LEU A 131 3.23 13.05 1.42
N VAL A 132 2.92 12.87 2.69
CA VAL A 132 2.18 11.72 3.21
C VAL A 132 0.92 12.22 3.91
N PRO A 133 -0.22 12.36 3.19
CA PRO A 133 -1.51 12.55 3.82
C PRO A 133 -1.92 11.24 4.51
N GLN A 134 -1.87 11.25 5.84
CA GLN A 134 -2.14 10.08 6.70
C GLN A 134 -3.48 10.28 7.39
N GLY A 135 -4.45 9.41 7.13
CA GLY A 135 -5.70 9.40 7.88
C GLY A 135 -5.45 8.86 9.28
N MET A 136 -5.85 9.62 10.31
CA MET A 136 -5.61 9.27 11.70
C MET A 136 -6.71 8.37 12.27
N ASN A 137 -7.89 8.36 11.66
CA ASN A 137 -9.00 7.49 12.04
C ASN A 137 -9.09 6.24 11.14
N ASP A 138 -7.96 5.67 10.75
CA ASP A 138 -7.92 4.48 9.91
C ASP A 138 -8.57 3.28 10.64
N LYS A 139 -9.78 2.91 10.21
CA LYS A 139 -10.56 1.79 10.79
C LYS A 139 -10.09 0.41 10.36
N VAL A 140 -9.21 0.33 9.35
CA VAL A 140 -8.65 -0.93 8.87
C VAL A 140 -7.40 -1.30 9.65
N SER A 141 -6.46 -0.36 9.77
CA SER A 141 -5.20 -0.59 10.47
C SER A 141 -5.27 -0.23 11.96
N GLY A 142 -6.23 0.61 12.34
CA GLY A 142 -6.43 1.14 13.68
C GLY A 142 -5.71 2.48 13.89
N PRO A 143 -6.27 3.40 14.70
CA PRO A 143 -5.73 4.75 14.90
C PRO A 143 -4.33 4.75 15.52
N ALA A 144 -4.03 3.79 16.41
CA ALA A 144 -2.68 3.64 16.98
C ALA A 144 -1.64 3.36 15.89
N ARG A 145 -1.94 2.42 14.98
CA ARG A 145 -1.05 2.06 13.88
C ARG A 145 -0.91 3.17 12.85
N ALA A 146 -1.98 3.94 12.61
CA ALA A 146 -1.92 5.15 11.79
C ALA A 146 -0.95 6.19 12.38
N SER A 147 -0.98 6.39 13.71
CA SER A 147 -0.05 7.28 14.40
C SER A 147 1.38 6.78 14.35
N GLU A 148 1.62 5.51 14.67
CA GLU A 148 2.96 4.90 14.60
C GLU A 148 3.55 5.05 13.19
N ARG A 149 2.73 4.86 12.16
CA ARG A 149 3.17 4.99 10.77
C ARG A 149 3.47 6.45 10.38
N ALA A 150 2.66 7.40 10.83
CA ALA A 150 2.96 8.82 10.67
C ALA A 150 4.30 9.16 11.30
N ASP A 151 4.54 8.71 12.54
CA ASP A 151 5.79 8.94 13.26
C ASP A 151 6.98 8.33 12.50
N ALA A 152 6.82 7.12 11.96
CA ALA A 152 7.86 6.45 11.18
C ALA A 152 8.21 7.21 9.89
N PHE A 153 7.20 7.74 9.17
CA PHE A 153 7.44 8.57 7.99
C PHE A 153 8.13 9.90 8.32
N GLU A 154 7.77 10.54 9.43
CA GLU A 154 8.42 11.78 9.88
C GLU A 154 9.91 11.54 10.19
N ARG A 155 10.26 10.36 10.71
CA ARG A 155 11.65 9.96 10.98
C ARG A 155 12.41 9.48 9.74
N LEU A 156 11.72 9.17 8.64
CA LEU A 156 12.30 8.46 7.50
C LEU A 156 13.53 9.18 6.93
N ARG A 157 13.35 10.45 6.52
CA ARG A 157 14.43 11.34 6.06
C ARG A 157 13.95 12.77 5.86
N PRO A 158 14.88 13.75 5.74
CA PRO A 158 14.54 15.09 5.28
C PRO A 158 13.83 15.09 3.91
N GLY A 159 12.84 15.98 3.78
CA GLY A 159 12.03 16.10 2.56
C GLY A 159 10.78 15.23 2.53
N VAL A 160 10.55 14.39 3.55
CA VAL A 160 9.27 13.74 3.81
C VAL A 160 8.45 14.62 4.75
N LYS A 161 7.27 15.06 4.30
CA LYS A 161 6.30 15.82 5.08
C LYS A 161 5.08 14.94 5.33
N VAL A 162 4.75 14.70 6.58
CA VAL A 162 3.51 14.02 6.96
C VAL A 162 2.44 15.05 7.28
N CYS A 163 1.26 14.86 6.71
CA CYS A 163 0.06 15.62 7.05
C CYS A 163 -0.90 14.67 7.77
N ARG A 164 -1.03 14.83 9.08
CA ARG A 164 -1.93 14.03 9.91
C ARG A 164 -3.35 14.58 9.76
N LEU A 165 -4.21 13.79 9.14
CA LEU A 165 -5.58 14.16 8.83
C LEU A 165 -6.52 13.53 9.86
N GLU A 166 -6.88 14.30 10.89
CA GLU A 166 -7.76 13.84 11.97
C GLU A 166 -9.14 13.39 11.45
N ALA A 167 -9.65 14.06 10.41
CA ALA A 167 -10.90 13.69 9.75
C ALA A 167 -10.73 12.60 8.66
N GLY A 168 -9.51 12.12 8.42
CA GLY A 168 -9.21 11.11 7.40
C GLY A 168 -9.24 9.69 7.95
N GLY A 169 -9.90 8.79 7.23
CA GLY A 169 -9.94 7.35 7.51
C GLY A 169 -8.87 6.56 6.75
N HIS A 170 -9.20 5.33 6.35
CA HIS A 170 -8.27 4.47 5.61
C HIS A 170 -7.97 4.99 4.20
N CYS A 171 -8.93 5.68 3.58
CA CYS A 171 -8.80 6.27 2.25
C CYS A 171 -8.91 7.79 2.39
N PRO A 172 -7.90 8.50 2.93
CA PRO A 172 -8.01 9.91 3.28
C PRO A 172 -8.37 10.81 2.08
N GLN A 173 -7.99 10.41 0.86
CA GLN A 173 -8.38 11.13 -0.35
C GLN A 173 -9.88 11.08 -0.65
N ASP A 174 -10.58 10.08 -0.12
CA ASP A 174 -12.04 9.93 -0.23
C ASP A 174 -12.71 10.42 1.07
N ASP A 175 -12.15 10.07 2.23
CA ASP A 175 -12.66 10.40 3.57
C ASP A 175 -12.47 11.87 3.96
N ALA A 176 -11.48 12.56 3.39
CA ALA A 176 -11.19 13.96 3.64
C ALA A 176 -10.55 14.64 2.40
N PRO A 177 -11.23 14.62 1.22
CA PRO A 177 -10.72 15.10 -0.05
C PRO A 177 -10.32 16.57 0.02
N GLU A 178 -11.08 17.40 0.73
CA GLU A 178 -10.76 18.82 0.89
C GLU A 178 -9.46 19.02 1.70
N ALA A 179 -9.27 18.21 2.75
CA ALA A 179 -8.08 18.28 3.59
C ALA A 179 -6.84 17.74 2.85
N VAL A 180 -6.98 16.66 2.08
CA VAL A 180 -5.93 16.15 1.21
C VAL A 180 -5.58 17.17 0.12
N ALA A 181 -6.57 17.76 -0.55
CA ALA A 181 -6.34 18.78 -1.56
C ALA A 181 -5.64 20.01 -0.98
N ALA A 182 -6.04 20.48 0.20
CA ALA A 182 -5.36 21.56 0.90
C ALA A 182 -3.90 21.21 1.21
N ALA A 183 -3.64 20.01 1.74
CA ALA A 183 -2.29 19.54 2.02
C ALA A 183 -1.41 19.48 0.76
N ILE A 184 -1.97 19.10 -0.39
CA ILE A 184 -1.29 19.09 -1.68
C ILE A 184 -0.99 20.51 -2.18
N LEU A 185 -1.95 21.44 -2.06
CA LEU A 185 -1.76 22.82 -2.50
C LEU A 185 -0.72 23.58 -1.66
N GLU A 186 -0.57 23.21 -0.39
CA GLU A 186 0.42 23.78 0.54
C GLU A 186 1.83 23.17 0.40
N PHE A 187 1.99 22.08 -0.34
CA PHE A 187 3.23 21.32 -0.46
C PHE A 187 4.04 21.72 -1.70
#